data_AF-A0A847GF71-F1
#
_entry.id   AF-A0A847GF71-F1
#
_cell.length_a   1.000
_cell.length_b   1.000
_cell.length_c   1.000
_cell.angle_alpha   90.00
_cell.angle_beta   90.00
_cell.angle_gamma   90.00
#
_symmetry.space_group_name_H-M   'P 1'
#
loop_
_entity.id
_entity.type
_entity.pdbx_description
1 polymer ?
#
loop_
_entity_poly.entity_id
_entity_poly.type
_entity_poly.pdbx_seq_one_letter_code
_entity_poly.pdbx_strand_id
1 'polypeptide(L)'
;KREGRDRGASISRVATLSRTLELFFRDHLQETLRDEFPEAYLVYSGGDDVLALGPWDKIMALAWRVREDFRGFTGNNPAWTLSAGVALAGHHTPVLTAAAEADRRLEASKDTPGSDTVPWPCEWTDPDAPPSKDRITAFGTSIPWDRYKDVLDQAKDLLSWIETGVVNSGKVRRLLHCAELHRMYQRTRDTDFLRYVPMLVYDLKRNWKESTPALQAAKEWAAALVTPESRDIAALRFICEYALYGARGRNREA
;
A
#
# COMPACT_ATOMS: atom_id res chain seq x y z
N LYS A 1 29.72 -30.14 -23.79
CA LYS A 1 29.42 -28.92 -24.57
C LYS A 1 28.51 -28.02 -23.76
N ARG A 2 29.06 -27.03 -23.05
CA ARG A 2 28.30 -25.93 -22.42
C ARG A 2 28.50 -24.71 -23.32
N GLU A 3 27.61 -24.50 -24.27
CA GLU A 3 27.62 -23.33 -25.15
C GLU A 3 26.31 -22.57 -24.97
N GLY A 4 26.42 -21.48 -24.21
CA GLY A 4 25.38 -20.51 -23.92
C GLY A 4 25.97 -19.34 -23.12
N ARG A 5 27.17 -18.90 -23.49
CA ARG A 5 27.92 -17.82 -22.82
C ARG A 5 27.41 -16.48 -23.34
N ASP A 6 26.56 -15.85 -22.55
CA ASP A 6 26.50 -14.42 -22.26
C ASP A 6 27.14 -13.49 -23.33
N ARG A 7 26.40 -13.20 -24.40
CA ARG A 7 26.82 -12.26 -25.46
C ARG A 7 26.32 -10.82 -25.23
N GLY A 8 25.73 -10.53 -24.07
CA GLY A 8 25.04 -9.27 -23.79
C GLY A 8 25.70 -8.38 -22.74
N ALA A 9 26.38 -8.95 -21.74
CA ALA A 9 26.98 -8.22 -20.63
C ALA A 9 28.48 -7.95 -20.85
N SER A 10 28.83 -6.77 -21.38
CA SER A 10 30.22 -6.29 -21.30
C SER A 10 30.46 -5.60 -19.95
N ILE A 11 31.71 -5.60 -19.48
CA ILE A 11 32.11 -4.88 -18.25
C ILE A 11 31.63 -3.42 -18.31
N SER A 12 31.78 -2.78 -19.47
CA SER A 12 31.30 -1.42 -19.70
C SER A 12 29.79 -1.29 -19.54
N ARG A 13 28.98 -2.22 -20.08
CA ARG A 13 27.51 -2.18 -19.94
C ARG A 13 27.06 -2.36 -18.50
N VAL A 14 27.68 -3.32 -17.78
CA VAL A 14 27.38 -3.56 -16.36
C VAL A 14 27.77 -2.35 -15.51
N ALA A 15 28.95 -1.77 -15.74
CA ALA A 15 29.41 -0.59 -15.01
C ALA A 15 28.53 0.64 -15.29
N THR A 16 28.13 0.86 -16.54
CA THR A 16 27.20 1.94 -16.90
C THR A 16 25.84 1.73 -16.23
N LEU A 17 25.26 0.53 -16.30
CA LEU A 17 23.98 0.24 -15.65
C LEU A 17 24.04 0.46 -14.14
N SER A 18 25.08 -0.06 -13.47
CA SER A 18 25.27 0.12 -12.04
C SER A 18 25.40 1.59 -11.65
N ARG A 19 26.18 2.38 -12.41
CA ARG A 19 26.31 3.82 -12.17
C ARG A 19 25.00 4.56 -12.40
N THR A 20 24.27 4.22 -13.46
CA THR A 20 22.98 4.83 -13.79
C THR A 20 21.95 4.56 -12.68
N LEU A 21 21.86 3.33 -12.17
CA LEU A 21 20.99 3.02 -11.03
C LEU A 21 21.42 3.78 -9.77
N GLU A 22 22.72 3.83 -9.48
CA GLU A 22 23.24 4.60 -8.35
C GLU A 22 22.83 6.08 -8.43
N LEU A 23 22.92 6.71 -9.61
CA LEU A 23 22.50 8.10 -9.83
C LEU A 23 21.01 8.30 -9.51
N PHE A 24 20.15 7.35 -9.90
CA PHE A 24 18.72 7.42 -9.57
C PHE A 24 18.49 7.35 -8.06
N PHE A 25 19.00 6.32 -7.40
CA PHE A 25 18.70 6.09 -5.99
C PHE A 25 19.42 7.09 -5.07
N ARG A 26 20.56 7.64 -5.48
CA ARG A 26 21.34 8.58 -4.68
C ARG A 26 20.96 10.04 -4.95
N ASP A 27 21.03 10.48 -6.19
CA ASP A 27 20.91 11.90 -6.52
C ASP A 27 19.45 12.28 -6.77
N HIS A 28 18.76 11.56 -7.66
CA HIS A 28 17.34 11.85 -7.97
C HIS A 28 16.45 11.71 -6.73
N LEU A 29 16.61 10.63 -5.95
CA LEU A 29 15.84 10.47 -4.71
C LEU A 29 16.08 11.61 -3.71
N GLN A 30 17.32 12.08 -3.55
CA GLN A 30 17.63 13.20 -2.67
C GLN A 30 16.99 14.51 -3.12
N GLU A 31 16.91 14.74 -4.42
CA GLU A 31 16.19 15.89 -4.99
C GLU A 31 14.68 15.78 -4.70
N THR A 32 14.05 14.62 -4.97
CA THR A 32 12.64 14.37 -4.64
C THR A 32 12.34 14.61 -3.16
N LEU A 33 13.20 14.12 -2.26
CA LEU A 33 13.08 14.35 -0.82
C LEU A 33 13.16 15.83 -0.47
N ARG A 34 14.13 16.56 -1.04
CA ARG A 34 14.33 17.98 -0.74
C ARG A 34 13.16 18.85 -1.20
N ASP A 35 12.65 18.59 -2.40
CA ASP A 35 11.72 19.49 -3.07
C ASP A 35 10.25 19.15 -2.76
N GLU A 36 9.93 17.86 -2.56
CA GLU A 36 8.54 17.39 -2.39
C GLU A 36 8.25 16.79 -1.01
N PHE A 37 9.25 16.20 -0.34
CA PHE A 37 9.07 15.49 0.94
C PHE A 37 10.12 15.86 2.01
N PRO A 38 10.28 17.15 2.35
CA PRO A 38 11.34 17.60 3.26
C PRO A 38 11.20 17.05 4.69
N GLU A 39 10.02 16.52 5.04
CA GLU A 39 9.76 15.88 6.33
C GLU A 39 10.26 14.43 6.39
N ALA A 40 10.62 13.83 5.24
CA ALA A 40 11.19 12.49 5.18
C ALA A 40 12.72 12.56 5.22
N TYR A 41 13.30 11.67 6.03
CA TYR A 41 14.72 11.51 6.25
C TYR A 41 15.22 10.20 5.64
N LEU A 42 16.20 10.29 4.75
CA LEU A 42 16.85 9.14 4.14
C LEU A 42 17.91 8.58 5.10
N VAL A 43 17.71 7.35 5.57
CA VAL A 43 18.68 6.64 6.44
C VAL A 43 19.80 6.05 5.61
N TYR A 44 19.45 5.35 4.53
CA TYR A 44 20.41 4.89 3.53
C TYR A 44 19.75 4.77 2.16
N SER A 45 20.58 4.93 1.13
CA SER A 45 20.26 4.59 -0.25
C SER A 45 21.52 3.96 -0.85
N GLY A 46 21.49 2.66 -1.08
CA GLY A 46 22.66 1.88 -1.48
C GLY A 46 22.33 0.95 -2.62
N GLY A 47 22.89 1.23 -3.81
CA GLY A 47 22.56 0.48 -5.01
C GLY A 47 21.10 0.67 -5.39
N ASP A 48 20.28 -0.35 -5.14
CA ASP A 48 18.85 -0.43 -5.38
C ASP A 48 17.99 -0.45 -4.10
N ASP A 49 18.61 -0.51 -2.91
CA ASP A 49 17.88 -0.55 -1.63
C ASP A 49 17.83 0.84 -0.98
N VAL A 50 16.64 1.20 -0.49
CA VAL A 50 16.34 2.49 0.13
C VAL A 50 15.63 2.30 1.47
N LEU A 51 16.09 3.02 2.49
CA LEU A 51 15.39 3.17 3.77
C LEU A 51 15.18 4.64 4.09
N ALA A 52 13.92 5.04 4.20
CA ALA A 52 13.51 6.37 4.60
C ALA A 52 12.59 6.32 5.83
N LEU A 53 12.65 7.36 6.64
CA LEU A 53 11.83 7.58 7.84
C LEU A 53 11.10 8.90 7.71
N GLY A 54 9.88 9.01 8.23
CA GLY A 54 9.13 10.26 8.17
C GLY A 54 7.70 10.07 8.63
N PRO A 55 6.86 11.13 8.54
CA PRO A 55 5.43 11.02 8.77
C PRO A 55 4.84 9.93 7.87
N TRP A 56 4.02 9.06 8.45
CA TRP A 56 3.55 7.85 7.79
C TRP A 56 2.77 8.15 6.50
N ASP A 57 1.99 9.23 6.46
CA ASP A 57 1.23 9.68 5.29
C ASP A 57 2.16 10.16 4.17
N LYS A 58 3.23 10.87 4.53
CA LYS A 58 4.27 11.34 3.60
C LYS A 58 5.08 10.20 3.04
N ILE A 59 5.44 9.20 3.85
CA ILE A 59 6.16 8.00 3.39
C ILE A 59 5.33 7.19 2.39
N MET A 60 4.02 7.06 2.62
CA MET A 60 3.12 6.40 1.65
C MET A 60 3.08 7.14 0.31
N ALA A 61 3.00 8.47 0.33
CA ALA A 61 3.02 9.29 -0.88
C ALA A 61 4.40 9.29 -1.59
N LEU A 62 5.50 9.34 -0.82
CA LEU A 62 6.87 9.24 -1.31
C LEU A 62 7.08 7.91 -2.03
N ALA A 63 6.60 6.80 -1.47
CA ALA A 63 6.74 5.47 -2.08
C ALA A 63 6.10 5.41 -3.47
N TRP A 64 4.91 6.01 -3.65
CA TRP A 64 4.29 6.16 -4.97
C TRP A 64 5.12 7.02 -5.92
N ARG A 65 5.60 8.19 -5.44
CA ARG A 65 6.41 9.11 -6.25
C ARG A 65 7.68 8.44 -6.77
N VAL A 66 8.43 7.78 -5.88
CA VAL A 66 9.66 7.06 -6.24
C VAL A 66 9.39 5.95 -7.25
N ARG A 67 8.28 5.20 -7.09
CA ARG A 67 7.88 4.17 -8.04
C ARG A 67 7.58 4.75 -9.42
N GLU A 68 6.87 5.87 -9.52
CA GLU A 68 6.58 6.50 -10.81
C GLU A 68 7.83 7.11 -11.46
N ASP A 69 8.69 7.73 -10.67
CA ASP A 69 9.97 8.26 -11.15
C ASP A 69 10.87 7.13 -11.67
N PHE A 70 10.95 6.01 -10.96
CA PHE A 70 11.73 4.84 -11.38
C PHE A 70 11.17 4.21 -12.66
N ARG A 71 9.84 4.15 -12.78
CA ARG A 71 9.17 3.67 -13.99
C ARG A 71 9.47 4.58 -15.19
N GLY A 72 9.46 5.90 -14.99
CA GLY A 72 9.87 6.86 -16.02
C GLY A 72 11.34 6.71 -16.39
N PHE A 73 12.22 6.61 -15.39
CA PHE A 73 13.67 6.45 -15.53
C PHE A 73 14.05 5.20 -16.34
N THR A 74 13.34 4.09 -16.13
CA THR A 74 13.56 2.82 -16.84
C THR A 74 12.82 2.74 -18.18
N GLY A 75 12.17 3.81 -18.61
CA GLY A 75 11.45 3.87 -19.89
C GLY A 75 10.20 3.00 -19.95
N ASN A 76 9.50 2.83 -18.81
CA ASN A 76 8.34 1.95 -18.66
C ASN A 76 8.62 0.47 -18.97
N ASN A 77 9.86 0.01 -18.80
CA ASN A 77 10.23 -1.36 -19.08
C ASN A 77 9.71 -2.30 -17.97
N PRO A 78 8.81 -3.25 -18.28
CA PRO A 78 8.21 -4.14 -17.27
C PRO A 78 9.21 -5.11 -16.61
N ALA A 79 10.43 -5.24 -17.15
CA ALA A 79 11.49 -6.01 -16.51
C ALA A 79 12.04 -5.33 -15.24
N TRP A 80 11.82 -4.01 -15.11
CA TRP A 80 12.23 -3.23 -13.95
C TRP A 80 11.01 -2.91 -13.10
N THR A 81 11.05 -3.36 -11.85
CA THR A 81 9.96 -3.19 -10.89
C THR A 81 10.56 -2.77 -9.57
N LEU A 82 9.75 -2.11 -8.73
CA LEU A 82 10.16 -1.69 -7.40
C LEU A 82 9.18 -2.32 -6.41
N SER A 83 9.65 -2.87 -5.30
CA SER A 83 8.78 -3.32 -4.21
C SER A 83 9.04 -2.46 -2.98
N ALA A 84 8.02 -2.21 -2.19
CA ALA A 84 8.12 -1.38 -0.98
C ALA A 84 7.44 -2.04 0.22
N GLY A 85 8.01 -1.83 1.40
CA GLY A 85 7.42 -2.21 2.69
C GLY A 85 7.36 -1.00 3.60
N VAL A 86 6.17 -0.67 4.12
CA VAL A 86 6.01 0.47 5.03
C VAL A 86 5.49 -0.01 6.38
N ALA A 87 6.32 0.14 7.41
CA ALA A 87 5.96 -0.11 8.79
C ALA A 87 5.68 1.20 9.53
N LEU A 88 4.61 1.21 10.32
CA LEU A 88 4.35 2.28 11.27
C LEU A 88 4.96 1.90 12.61
N ALA A 89 5.68 2.83 13.21
CA ALA A 89 6.35 2.66 14.49
C ALA A 89 5.91 3.76 15.46
N GLY A 90 5.83 3.43 16.74
CA GLY A 90 5.57 4.43 17.78
C GLY A 90 6.80 5.33 17.98
N HIS A 91 6.60 6.51 18.55
CA HIS A 91 7.67 7.48 18.83
C HIS A 91 8.76 6.95 19.78
N HIS A 92 8.48 5.90 20.56
CA HIS A 92 9.45 5.22 21.43
C HIS A 92 9.99 3.91 20.84
N THR A 93 9.59 3.54 19.63
CA THR A 93 10.08 2.33 18.98
C THR A 93 11.51 2.55 18.49
N PRO A 94 12.48 1.69 18.85
CA PRO A 94 13.83 1.80 18.33
C PRO A 94 13.86 1.73 16.79
N VAL A 95 14.70 2.56 16.16
CA VAL A 95 14.80 2.63 14.69
C VAL A 95 15.13 1.27 14.07
N LEU A 96 16.01 0.48 14.72
CA LEU A 96 16.35 -0.87 14.24
C LEU A 96 15.14 -1.81 14.22
N THR A 97 14.25 -1.72 15.21
CA THR A 97 13.01 -2.49 15.24
C THR A 97 12.06 -2.04 14.13
N ALA A 98 11.90 -0.73 13.95
CA ALA A 98 11.06 -0.19 12.88
C ALA A 98 11.58 -0.57 11.48
N ALA A 99 12.89 -0.54 11.28
CA ALA A 99 13.54 -0.96 10.03
C ALA A 99 13.31 -2.45 9.77
N ALA A 100 13.49 -3.31 10.78
CA ALA A 100 13.20 -4.74 10.64
C ALA A 100 11.72 -5.02 10.32
N GLU A 101 10.79 -4.24 10.88
CA GLU A 101 9.37 -4.33 10.54
C GLU A 101 9.08 -3.92 9.09
N ALA A 102 9.75 -2.88 8.59
CA ALA A 102 9.62 -2.43 7.21
C ALA A 102 10.20 -3.47 6.24
N ASP A 103 11.35 -4.06 6.59
CA ASP A 103 12.01 -5.11 5.83
C ASP A 103 11.14 -6.36 5.71
N ARG A 104 10.51 -6.83 6.80
CA ARG A 104 9.55 -7.95 6.73
C ARG A 104 8.37 -7.69 5.80
N ARG A 105 7.95 -6.43 5.65
CA ARG A 105 6.89 -6.04 4.71
C ARG A 105 7.42 -5.93 3.28
N LEU A 106 8.67 -5.50 3.10
CA LEU A 106 9.33 -5.47 1.81
C LEU A 106 9.49 -6.89 1.25
N GLU A 107 9.98 -7.83 2.05
CA GLU A 107 10.09 -9.23 1.66
C GLU A 107 8.72 -9.82 1.29
N ALA A 108 7.67 -9.51 2.05
CA ALA A 108 6.33 -9.90 1.65
C ALA A 108 5.87 -9.30 0.31
N SER A 109 6.25 -8.06 -0.01
CA SER A 109 5.98 -7.45 -1.32
C SER A 109 6.78 -8.10 -2.46
N LYS A 110 7.84 -8.87 -2.16
CA LYS A 110 8.61 -9.63 -3.15
C LYS A 110 8.06 -11.04 -3.31
N ASP A 111 7.57 -11.65 -2.24
CA ASP A 111 7.16 -13.06 -2.20
C ASP A 111 5.66 -13.27 -2.49
N THR A 112 4.83 -12.23 -2.42
CA THR A 112 3.39 -12.33 -2.69
C THR A 112 3.13 -12.77 -4.14
N PRO A 113 2.48 -13.91 -4.40
CA PRO A 113 2.13 -14.33 -5.75
C PRO A 113 0.89 -13.59 -6.27
N GLY A 114 0.81 -13.46 -7.59
CA GLY A 114 -0.38 -12.94 -8.27
C GLY A 114 -0.51 -11.41 -8.27
N SER A 115 -1.46 -10.93 -9.08
CA SER A 115 -1.69 -9.51 -9.34
C SER A 115 -2.84 -8.90 -8.53
N ASP A 116 -3.43 -9.65 -7.61
CA ASP A 116 -4.56 -9.18 -6.78
C ASP A 116 -4.07 -8.60 -5.46
N THR A 117 -4.84 -7.69 -4.86
CA THR A 117 -4.60 -7.18 -3.50
C THR A 117 -4.86 -8.29 -2.47
N VAL A 118 -3.92 -8.53 -1.56
CA VAL A 118 -4.02 -9.60 -0.55
C VAL A 118 -3.69 -9.08 0.85
N PRO A 119 -4.20 -9.70 1.92
CA PRO A 119 -3.80 -9.33 3.27
C PRO A 119 -2.39 -9.81 3.59
N TRP A 120 -1.74 -9.07 4.48
CA TRP A 120 -0.46 -9.44 5.06
C TRP A 120 -0.61 -9.73 6.55
N PRO A 121 -0.06 -10.86 7.06
CA PRO A 121 0.64 -11.91 6.31
C PRO A 121 -0.31 -12.67 5.36
N CYS A 122 0.22 -13.07 4.20
CA CYS A 122 -0.46 -13.93 3.25
C CYS A 122 -0.16 -15.37 3.63
N GLU A 123 -1.18 -16.10 4.10
CA GLU A 123 -1.04 -17.47 4.61
C GLU A 123 -1.42 -18.52 3.57
N TRP A 124 -1.94 -18.10 2.42
CA TRP A 124 -2.30 -18.96 1.30
C TRP A 124 -1.59 -18.43 0.04
N THR A 125 -0.45 -19.01 -0.27
CA THR A 125 0.23 -18.76 -1.53
C THR A 125 0.20 -20.06 -2.30
N ASP A 126 -0.24 -20.00 -3.56
CA ASP A 126 -0.02 -21.11 -4.48
C ASP A 126 1.51 -21.30 -4.60
N PRO A 127 2.08 -22.44 -4.14
CA PRO A 127 3.52 -22.67 -4.17
C PRO A 127 4.09 -22.59 -5.58
N ASP A 128 3.26 -22.83 -6.60
CA ASP A 128 3.65 -22.89 -8.01
C ASP A 128 3.42 -21.56 -8.74
N ALA A 129 2.74 -20.59 -8.12
CA ALA A 129 2.53 -19.27 -8.71
C ALA A 129 3.79 -18.41 -8.55
N PRO A 130 4.33 -17.84 -9.65
CA PRO A 130 5.52 -17.02 -9.55
C PRO A 130 5.25 -15.77 -8.68
N PRO A 131 6.21 -15.35 -7.85
CA PRO A 131 6.08 -14.13 -7.08
C PRO A 131 5.81 -12.94 -8.00
N SER A 132 4.75 -12.19 -7.70
CA SER A 132 4.52 -10.91 -8.36
C SER A 132 5.25 -9.86 -7.54
N LYS A 133 6.47 -9.52 -7.96
CA LYS A 133 7.13 -8.27 -7.57
C LYS A 133 6.26 -7.08 -8.02
N ASP A 134 6.73 -5.84 -7.80
CA ASP A 134 5.99 -4.62 -8.17
C ASP A 134 4.79 -4.32 -7.26
N ARG A 135 5.02 -4.35 -5.94
CA ARG A 135 3.97 -4.16 -4.93
C ARG A 135 4.42 -3.35 -3.73
N ILE A 136 3.46 -2.84 -2.98
CA ILE A 136 3.66 -2.19 -1.69
C ILE A 136 2.88 -2.90 -0.58
N THR A 137 3.55 -3.18 0.54
CA THR A 137 2.91 -3.78 1.73
C THR A 137 2.87 -2.78 2.88
N ALA A 138 1.65 -2.46 3.31
CA ALA A 138 1.36 -1.45 4.32
C ALA A 138 0.00 -1.71 4.98
N PHE A 139 -0.18 -1.27 6.23
CA PHE A 139 -1.45 -1.46 6.98
C PHE A 139 -2.01 -2.90 6.93
N GLY A 140 -1.13 -3.90 6.92
CA GLY A 140 -1.51 -5.31 6.83
C GLY A 140 -2.11 -5.71 5.48
N THR A 141 -1.79 -5.00 4.39
CA THR A 141 -2.27 -5.26 3.02
C THR A 141 -1.10 -5.16 2.06
N SER A 142 -0.95 -6.13 1.16
CA SER A 142 -0.05 -6.07 0.01
C SER A 142 -0.86 -5.66 -1.22
N ILE A 143 -0.51 -4.54 -1.84
CA ILE A 143 -1.25 -3.90 -2.94
C ILE A 143 -0.30 -3.81 -4.15
N PRO A 144 -0.71 -4.24 -5.36
CA PRO A 144 0.10 -4.03 -6.55
C PRO A 144 0.10 -2.56 -6.97
N TRP A 145 1.20 -2.09 -7.54
CA TRP A 145 1.37 -0.64 -7.80
C TRP A 145 0.35 -0.06 -8.77
N ASP A 146 -0.11 -0.84 -9.75
CA ASP A 146 -1.16 -0.44 -10.69
C ASP A 146 -2.49 -0.08 -10.00
N ARG A 147 -2.75 -0.62 -8.81
CA ARG A 147 -3.90 -0.33 -7.97
C ARG A 147 -3.62 0.65 -6.84
N TYR A 148 -2.35 0.83 -6.47
CA TYR A 148 -1.99 1.56 -5.26
C TYR A 148 -2.48 3.01 -5.27
N LYS A 149 -2.38 3.70 -6.42
CA LYS A 149 -2.86 5.09 -6.54
C LYS A 149 -4.35 5.19 -6.23
N ASP A 150 -5.17 4.34 -6.85
CA ASP A 150 -6.63 4.33 -6.64
C ASP A 150 -6.98 4.04 -5.16
N VAL A 151 -6.27 3.09 -4.55
CA VAL A 151 -6.48 2.74 -3.13
C VAL A 151 -6.06 3.88 -2.20
N LEU A 152 -4.95 4.55 -2.50
CA LEU A 152 -4.45 5.69 -1.73
C LEU A 152 -5.40 6.89 -1.85
N ASP A 153 -5.95 7.16 -3.04
CA ASP A 153 -6.92 8.23 -3.26
C ASP A 153 -8.23 7.93 -2.51
N GLN A 154 -8.75 6.70 -2.56
CA GLN A 154 -9.91 6.30 -1.74
C GLN A 154 -9.64 6.45 -0.24
N ALA A 155 -8.42 6.15 0.22
CA ALA A 155 -8.03 6.32 1.61
C ALA A 155 -8.03 7.80 2.05
N LYS A 156 -7.57 8.71 1.17
CA LYS A 156 -7.62 10.16 1.38
C LYS A 156 -9.05 10.70 1.34
N ASP A 157 -9.88 10.21 0.44
CA ASP A 157 -11.30 10.58 0.36
C ASP A 157 -12.05 10.17 1.64
N LEU A 158 -11.81 8.95 2.14
CA LEU A 158 -12.38 8.48 3.38
C LEU A 158 -11.90 9.31 4.58
N LEU A 159 -10.62 9.69 4.62
CA LEU A 159 -10.08 10.60 5.63
C LEU A 159 -10.80 11.96 5.58
N SER A 160 -10.92 12.55 4.38
CA SER A 160 -11.62 13.82 4.17
C SER A 160 -13.07 13.77 4.64
N TRP A 161 -13.78 12.66 4.40
CA TRP A 161 -15.14 12.47 4.92
C TRP A 161 -15.20 12.36 6.45
N ILE A 162 -14.17 11.82 7.11
CA ILE A 162 -14.09 11.83 8.58
C ILE A 162 -13.90 13.26 9.07
N GLU A 163 -12.96 13.99 8.47
CA GLU A 163 -12.58 15.35 8.88
C GLU A 163 -13.71 16.36 8.70
N THR A 164 -14.47 16.22 7.61
CA THR A 164 -15.63 17.07 7.30
C THR A 164 -16.91 16.61 8.01
N GLY A 165 -16.87 15.51 8.77
CA GLY A 165 -18.01 14.99 9.52
C GLY A 165 -19.08 14.29 8.67
N VAL A 166 -18.82 14.03 7.39
CA VAL A 166 -19.69 13.25 6.49
C VAL A 166 -19.84 11.82 7.02
N VAL A 167 -18.73 11.21 7.44
CA VAL A 167 -18.73 9.93 8.16
C VAL A 167 -18.06 10.10 9.51
N ASN A 168 -18.49 9.33 10.50
CA ASN A 168 -17.82 9.30 11.81
C ASN A 168 -16.91 8.07 11.90
N SER A 169 -15.96 8.09 12.84
CA SER A 169 -15.05 6.96 13.06
C SER A 169 -15.78 5.65 13.41
N GLY A 170 -17.01 5.72 13.94
CA GLY A 170 -17.85 4.55 14.20
C GLY A 170 -18.25 3.81 12.92
N LYS A 171 -18.66 4.55 11.86
CA LYS A 171 -18.92 3.98 10.53
C LYS A 171 -17.68 3.31 9.96
N VAL A 172 -16.53 3.99 10.03
CA VAL A 172 -15.26 3.48 9.51
C VAL A 172 -14.78 2.24 10.26
N ARG A 173 -14.96 2.17 11.58
CA ARG A 173 -14.66 0.95 12.36
C ARG A 173 -15.55 -0.23 11.98
N ARG A 174 -16.82 0.01 11.60
CA ARG A 174 -17.70 -1.06 11.09
C ARG A 174 -17.27 -1.54 9.71
N LEU A 175 -16.80 -0.63 8.84
CA LEU A 175 -16.19 -1.01 7.56
C LEU A 175 -14.90 -1.83 7.78
N LEU A 176 -14.05 -1.41 8.72
CA LEU A 176 -12.85 -2.17 9.10
C LEU A 176 -13.23 -3.57 9.59
N HIS A 177 -14.29 -3.70 10.39
CA HIS A 177 -14.79 -5.02 10.81
C HIS A 177 -15.23 -5.88 9.61
N CYS A 178 -15.90 -5.28 8.60
CA CYS A 178 -16.24 -5.98 7.36
C CYS A 178 -14.99 -6.42 6.60
N ALA A 179 -13.95 -5.58 6.54
CA ALA A 179 -12.66 -5.93 5.95
C ALA A 179 -12.01 -7.13 6.66
N GLU A 180 -12.07 -7.19 8.00
CA GLU A 180 -11.55 -8.33 8.76
C GLU A 180 -12.32 -9.62 8.49
N LEU A 181 -13.65 -9.56 8.42
CA LEU A 181 -14.47 -10.72 8.04
C LEU A 181 -14.10 -11.19 6.63
N HIS A 182 -14.03 -10.28 5.65
CA HIS A 182 -13.61 -10.64 4.29
C HIS A 182 -12.21 -11.28 4.26
N ARG A 183 -11.26 -10.78 5.06
CA ARG A 183 -9.93 -11.39 5.18
C ARG A 183 -9.95 -12.79 5.76
N MET A 184 -10.79 -13.02 6.76
CA MET A 184 -10.98 -14.36 7.31
C MET A 184 -11.54 -15.30 6.24
N TYR A 185 -12.52 -14.86 5.44
CA TYR A 185 -12.99 -15.63 4.29
C TYR A 185 -11.86 -15.94 3.30
N GLN A 186 -11.02 -14.95 2.96
CA GLN A 186 -9.90 -15.17 2.05
C GLN A 186 -8.90 -16.21 2.59
N ARG A 187 -8.68 -16.24 3.92
CA ARG A 187 -7.79 -17.17 4.62
C ARG A 187 -8.35 -18.58 4.72
N THR A 188 -9.57 -18.72 5.22
CA THR A 188 -10.13 -20.00 5.62
C THR A 188 -11.03 -20.62 4.55
N ARG A 189 -11.48 -19.81 3.58
CA ARG A 189 -12.57 -20.14 2.64
C ARG A 189 -13.89 -20.51 3.32
N ASP A 190 -14.03 -20.20 4.60
CA ASP A 190 -15.24 -20.44 5.36
C ASP A 190 -16.29 -19.38 5.03
N THR A 191 -17.40 -19.82 4.42
CA THR A 191 -18.45 -18.94 3.93
C THR A 191 -19.20 -18.22 5.04
N ASP A 192 -19.09 -18.64 6.31
CA ASP A 192 -19.66 -17.91 7.44
C ASP A 192 -19.14 -16.48 7.53
N PHE A 193 -17.91 -16.24 7.07
CA PHE A 193 -17.33 -14.91 7.03
C PHE A 193 -17.94 -13.99 5.97
N LEU A 194 -18.60 -14.53 4.92
CA LEU A 194 -19.35 -13.75 3.95
C LEU A 194 -20.57 -13.06 4.55
N ARG A 195 -20.92 -13.34 5.82
CA ARG A 195 -21.93 -12.59 6.59
C ARG A 195 -21.66 -11.09 6.66
N TYR A 196 -20.44 -10.64 6.38
CA TYR A 196 -20.15 -9.20 6.28
C TYR A 196 -21.03 -8.52 5.21
N VAL A 197 -21.42 -9.24 4.14
CA VAL A 197 -22.25 -8.74 3.05
C VAL A 197 -23.63 -8.29 3.56
N PRO A 198 -24.48 -9.17 4.13
CA PRO A 198 -25.76 -8.74 4.69
C PRO A 198 -25.61 -7.76 5.87
N MET A 199 -24.54 -7.86 6.67
CA MET A 199 -24.26 -6.89 7.74
C MET A 199 -24.01 -5.48 7.18
N LEU A 200 -23.22 -5.36 6.11
CA LEU A 200 -22.90 -4.09 5.48
C LEU A 200 -24.15 -3.50 4.81
N VAL A 201 -24.91 -4.30 4.06
CA VAL A 201 -26.19 -3.86 3.45
C VAL A 201 -27.15 -3.32 4.52
N TYR A 202 -27.27 -4.03 5.64
CA TYR A 202 -28.10 -3.58 6.76
C TYR A 202 -27.58 -2.28 7.39
N ASP A 203 -26.28 -2.15 7.62
CA ASP A 203 -25.68 -0.93 8.15
C ASP A 203 -25.91 0.28 7.23
N LEU A 204 -25.69 0.10 5.92
CA LEU A 204 -25.90 1.14 4.91
C LEU A 204 -27.36 1.59 4.90
N LYS A 205 -28.32 0.65 4.96
CA LYS A 205 -29.74 0.98 5.00
C LYS A 205 -30.14 1.71 6.28
N ARG A 206 -29.61 1.29 7.44
CA ARG A 206 -30.03 1.79 8.75
C ARG A 206 -29.32 3.08 9.17
N ASN A 207 -28.03 3.21 8.86
CA ASN A 207 -27.14 4.19 9.47
C ASN A 207 -26.54 5.21 8.48
N TRP A 208 -26.72 5.01 7.17
CA TRP A 208 -26.21 5.92 6.13
C TRP A 208 -27.38 6.63 5.42
N LYS A 209 -27.68 7.84 5.89
CA LYS A 209 -28.71 8.72 5.32
C LYS A 209 -28.16 9.43 4.07
N GLU A 210 -29.02 9.66 3.09
CA GLU A 210 -28.67 10.34 1.82
C GLU A 210 -29.11 11.82 1.85
N SER A 211 -28.82 12.51 2.95
CA SER A 211 -29.32 13.88 3.17
C SER A 211 -28.50 14.95 2.44
N THR A 212 -27.28 14.62 2.02
CA THR A 212 -26.38 15.52 1.28
C THR A 212 -25.70 14.75 0.16
N PRO A 213 -25.26 15.42 -0.93
CA PRO A 213 -24.52 14.76 -2.01
C PRO A 213 -23.27 14.04 -1.52
N ALA A 214 -22.56 14.62 -0.53
CA ALA A 214 -21.38 13.99 0.06
C ALA A 214 -21.71 12.69 0.82
N LEU A 215 -22.81 12.69 1.58
CA LEU A 215 -23.28 11.48 2.27
C LEU A 215 -23.74 10.40 1.29
N GLN A 216 -24.39 10.81 0.19
CA GLN A 216 -24.80 9.90 -0.87
C GLN A 216 -23.57 9.28 -1.55
N ALA A 217 -22.58 10.07 -1.95
CA ALA A 217 -21.34 9.58 -2.53
C ALA A 217 -20.60 8.60 -1.59
N ALA A 218 -20.52 8.92 -0.31
CA ALA A 218 -19.89 8.04 0.68
C ALA A 218 -20.66 6.71 0.85
N LYS A 219 -21.99 6.74 0.75
CA LYS A 219 -22.83 5.53 0.80
C LYS A 219 -22.70 4.69 -0.47
N GLU A 220 -22.67 5.32 -1.64
CA GLU A 220 -22.48 4.66 -2.94
C GLU A 220 -21.11 3.97 -3.00
N TRP A 221 -20.05 4.66 -2.57
CA TRP A 221 -18.73 4.08 -2.41
C TRP A 221 -18.76 2.85 -1.49
N ALA A 222 -19.38 2.96 -0.32
CA ALA A 222 -19.47 1.83 0.61
C ALA A 222 -20.36 0.69 0.09
N ALA A 223 -21.36 0.97 -0.75
CA ALA A 223 -22.22 -0.03 -1.36
C ALA A 223 -21.46 -0.88 -2.41
N ALA A 224 -20.45 -0.33 -3.08
CA ALA A 224 -19.60 -1.08 -4.00
C ALA A 224 -18.77 -2.19 -3.32
N LEU A 225 -18.61 -2.12 -1.99
CA LEU A 225 -17.88 -3.10 -1.18
C LEU A 225 -18.70 -4.36 -0.82
N VAL A 226 -20.00 -4.35 -1.13
CA VAL A 226 -20.92 -5.45 -0.82
C VAL A 226 -20.62 -6.69 -1.65
N THR A 227 -19.96 -6.56 -2.81
CA THR A 227 -19.60 -7.68 -3.68
C THR A 227 -18.33 -8.38 -3.18
N PRO A 228 -18.37 -9.68 -2.81
CA PRO A 228 -17.19 -10.43 -2.35
C PRO A 228 -16.02 -10.50 -3.34
N GLU A 229 -16.32 -10.46 -4.63
CA GLU A 229 -15.32 -10.47 -5.70
C GLU A 229 -14.76 -9.08 -6.00
N SER A 230 -15.24 -8.04 -5.32
CA SER A 230 -14.75 -6.68 -5.50
C SER A 230 -13.26 -6.61 -5.14
N ARG A 231 -12.47 -5.97 -6.01
CA ARG A 231 -11.05 -5.72 -5.71
C ARG A 231 -10.88 -4.69 -4.59
N ASP A 232 -11.90 -3.87 -4.34
CA ASP A 232 -11.83 -2.80 -3.35
C ASP A 232 -12.07 -3.31 -1.92
N ILE A 233 -12.87 -4.38 -1.73
CA ILE A 233 -13.03 -4.99 -0.39
C ILE A 233 -11.71 -5.58 0.12
N ALA A 234 -10.87 -6.12 -0.77
CA ALA A 234 -9.53 -6.62 -0.41
C ALA A 234 -8.59 -5.51 0.09
N ALA A 235 -8.75 -4.29 -0.43
CA ALA A 235 -8.00 -3.11 -0.01
C ALA A 235 -8.62 -2.37 1.19
N LEU A 236 -9.84 -2.69 1.59
CA LEU A 236 -10.64 -1.90 2.54
C LEU A 236 -9.95 -1.68 3.90
N ARG A 237 -9.19 -2.66 4.39
CA ARG A 237 -8.42 -2.49 5.63
C ARG A 237 -7.36 -1.39 5.50
N PHE A 238 -6.60 -1.35 4.40
CA PHE A 238 -5.63 -0.27 4.16
C PHE A 238 -6.34 1.09 4.19
N ILE A 239 -7.46 1.20 3.47
CA ILE A 239 -8.25 2.44 3.36
C ILE A 239 -8.75 2.88 4.75
N CYS A 240 -9.33 1.97 5.53
CA CYS A 240 -9.86 2.27 6.86
C CYS A 240 -8.75 2.64 7.86
N GLU A 241 -7.65 1.89 7.88
CA GLU A 241 -6.53 2.17 8.79
C GLU A 241 -5.89 3.53 8.48
N TYR A 242 -5.60 3.80 7.20
CA TYR A 242 -5.10 5.10 6.75
C TYR A 242 -5.99 6.24 7.28
N ALA A 243 -7.30 6.16 7.04
CA ALA A 243 -8.24 7.20 7.45
C ALA A 243 -8.36 7.34 8.99
N LEU A 244 -8.35 6.21 9.72
CA LEU A 244 -8.42 6.22 11.19
C LEU A 244 -7.13 6.76 11.83
N TYR A 245 -5.95 6.46 11.28
CA TYR A 245 -4.68 7.03 11.74
C TYR A 245 -4.60 8.53 11.44
N GLY A 246 -5.00 8.96 10.23
CA GLY A 246 -5.04 10.38 9.86
C GLY A 246 -5.94 11.19 10.78
N ALA A 247 -7.17 10.72 11.03
CA ALA A 247 -8.11 11.42 11.90
C ALA A 247 -7.64 11.49 13.37
N ARG A 248 -6.84 10.52 13.84
CA ARG A 248 -6.27 10.53 15.19
C ARG A 248 -5.13 11.55 15.36
N GLY A 249 -4.34 11.77 14.31
CA GLY A 249 -3.23 12.73 14.34
C GLY A 249 -3.71 14.15 14.62
N ARG A 250 -4.72 14.61 13.88
CA ARG A 250 -5.26 15.97 14.02
C ARG A 250 -5.97 16.24 15.34
N ASN A 251 -6.67 15.25 15.91
CA ASN A 251 -7.30 15.41 17.23
C ASN A 251 -6.29 15.57 18.39
N ARG A 252 -4.99 15.37 18.15
CA ARG A 252 -3.93 15.68 19.13
C ARG A 252 -3.30 17.05 18.93
N GLU A 253 -3.51 17.67 17.77
CA GLU A 253 -2.98 18.98 17.39
C GLU A 253 -4.00 20.12 17.58
N ALA A 254 -5.30 19.79 17.68
CA ALA A 254 -6.41 20.70 17.99
C ALA A 254 -6.74 20.71 19.49
#